data_AF-A0A3C1GLM6-F1
#
_entry.id   AF-A0A3C1GLM6-F1
#
_cell.length_a   1.000
_cell.length_b   1.000
_cell.length_c   1.000
_cell.angle_alpha   90.00
_cell.angle_beta   90.00
_cell.angle_gamma   90.00
#
_symmetry.space_group_name_H-M   'P 1'
#
loop_
_entity.id
_entity.type
_entity.pdbx_description
1 polymer ?
#
loop_
_entity_poly.entity_id
_entity_poly.type
_entity_poly.pdbx_seq_one_letter_code
_entity_poly.pdbx_strand_id
1 'polypeptide(L)'
;MRSLLIGVGVLAGVVVAFIVWRLWATHAGGLRAYRRLAERVAPVEQKLAAGVAPDPADLERFARDRETRKVLYNALEHHDKLGLFPAKYLTAEAMAEADLVAWLCHPHELGAPPDEMELMATIPSPGEEFANHRYFVFRYRTK
;
A
#
# COMPACT_ATOMS: atom_id res chain seq x y z
N MET A 1 0.92 43.86 26.30
CA MET A 1 0.74 43.60 24.85
C MET A 1 1.89 42.79 24.24
N ARG A 2 3.16 43.21 24.37
CA ARG A 2 4.33 42.43 23.88
C ARG A 2 4.42 41.00 24.42
N SER A 3 4.27 40.80 25.73
CA SER A 3 4.33 39.46 26.35
C SER A 3 3.19 38.55 25.92
N LEU A 4 2.03 39.12 25.62
CA LEU A 4 0.85 38.40 25.13
C LEU A 4 1.06 37.94 23.67
N LEU A 5 1.62 38.81 22.83
CA LEU A 5 1.97 38.49 21.44
C LEU A 5 3.05 37.40 21.36
N ILE A 6 4.04 37.45 22.25
CA ILE A 6 5.08 36.40 22.36
C ILE A 6 4.43 35.07 22.78
N GLY A 7 3.55 35.09 23.78
CA GLY A 7 2.82 33.89 24.23
C GLY A 7 1.98 33.25 23.13
N VAL A 8 1.25 34.06 22.35
CA VAL A 8 0.48 33.58 21.19
C VAL A 8 1.38 33.01 20.10
N GLY A 9 2.51 33.65 19.81
CA GLY A 9 3.48 33.16 18.83
C GLY A 9 4.11 31.82 19.20
N VAL A 10 4.47 31.65 20.48
CA VAL A 10 5.01 30.37 21.00
C VAL A 10 3.94 29.27 20.90
N LEU A 11 2.70 29.55 21.31
CA LEU A 11 1.61 28.58 21.23
C LEU A 11 1.35 28.17 19.77
N ALA A 12 1.29 29.13 18.85
CA ALA A 12 1.13 28.86 17.43
C ALA A 12 2.29 28.00 16.87
N GLY A 13 3.53 28.30 17.28
CA GLY A 13 4.70 27.50 16.89
C GLY A 13 4.61 26.05 17.37
N VAL A 14 4.18 25.82 18.61
CA VAL A 14 3.96 24.47 19.14
C VAL A 14 2.86 23.72 18.38
N VAL A 15 1.75 24.39 18.06
CA VAL A 15 0.66 23.80 17.29
C VAL A 15 1.12 23.42 15.88
N VAL A 16 1.86 24.29 15.19
CA VAL A 16 2.41 24.00 13.87
C VAL A 16 3.40 22.83 13.92
N ALA A 17 4.32 22.82 14.88
CA ALA A 17 5.26 21.71 15.06
C ALA A 17 4.54 20.38 15.29
N PHE A 18 3.48 20.39 16.10
CA PHE A 18 2.64 19.22 16.34
C PHE A 18 1.95 18.72 15.05
N ILE A 19 1.37 19.63 14.24
CA ILE A 19 0.73 19.28 12.96
C ILE A 19 1.75 18.67 12.00
N VAL A 20 2.92 19.29 11.83
CA VAL A 20 3.98 18.78 10.96
C VAL A 20 4.44 17.39 11.41
N TRP A 21 4.70 17.22 12.71
CA TRP A 21 5.06 15.92 13.27
C TRP A 21 3.97 14.87 13.04
N ARG A 22 2.69 15.23 13.23
CA ARG A 22 1.56 14.31 13.04
C ARG A 22 1.44 13.85 11.59
N LEU A 23 1.57 14.76 10.63
CA LEU A 23 1.54 14.44 9.20
C LEU A 23 2.72 13.53 8.82
N TRP A 24 3.93 13.87 9.27
CA TRP A 24 5.12 13.06 9.02
C TRP A 24 5.01 11.65 9.64
N ALA A 25 4.60 11.55 10.91
CA ALA A 25 4.44 10.28 11.61
C ALA A 25 3.42 9.37 10.92
N THR A 26 2.33 9.95 10.40
CA THR A 26 1.31 9.24 9.62
C THR A 26 1.90 8.70 8.32
N HIS A 27 2.60 9.54 7.56
CA HIS A 27 3.21 9.10 6.29
C HIS A 27 4.35 8.07 6.51
N ALA A 28 5.15 8.25 7.55
CA ALA A 28 6.26 7.36 7.91
C ALA A 28 5.78 6.01 8.47
N GLY A 29 4.56 5.95 9.01
CA GLY A 29 3.93 4.70 9.45
C GLY A 29 3.67 3.76 8.26
N GLY A 30 3.03 4.28 7.21
CA GLY A 30 2.75 3.51 5.99
C GLY A 30 4.00 2.99 5.29
N LEU A 31 5.04 3.82 5.23
CA LEU A 31 6.33 3.42 4.65
C LEU A 31 6.96 2.24 5.41
N ARG A 32 6.83 2.18 6.74
CA ARG A 32 7.37 1.08 7.55
C ARG A 32 6.60 -0.23 7.34
N ALA A 33 5.26 -0.15 7.30
CA ALA A 33 4.43 -1.31 7.02
C ALA A 33 4.68 -1.88 5.63
N TYR A 34 4.71 -1.00 4.62
CA TYR A 34 5.04 -1.35 3.25
C TYR A 34 6.45 -1.95 3.12
N ARG A 35 7.43 -1.41 3.85
CA ARG A 35 8.80 -1.92 3.86
C ARG A 35 8.88 -3.39 4.28
N ARG A 36 8.11 -3.83 5.29
CA ARG A 36 8.08 -5.24 5.71
C ARG A 36 7.58 -6.17 4.60
N LEU A 37 6.56 -5.73 3.85
CA LEU A 37 6.07 -6.49 2.69
C LEU A 37 7.09 -6.45 1.54
N ALA A 38 7.77 -5.32 1.34
CA ALA A 38 8.81 -5.16 0.32
C ALA A 38 10.06 -6.02 0.59
N GLU A 39 10.45 -6.19 1.85
CA GLU A 39 11.55 -7.08 2.24
C GLU A 39 11.31 -8.53 1.78
N ARG A 40 10.06 -8.99 1.71
CA ARG A 40 9.72 -10.32 1.20
C ARG A 40 10.01 -10.48 -0.29
N VAL A 41 9.87 -9.39 -1.07
CA VAL A 41 10.11 -9.37 -2.53
C VAL A 41 11.55 -8.95 -2.86
N ALA A 42 12.40 -8.72 -1.86
CA ALA A 42 13.80 -8.32 -2.03
C ALA A 42 14.60 -9.17 -3.04
N PRO A 43 14.43 -10.50 -3.15
CA PRO A 43 15.14 -11.28 -4.16
C PRO A 43 14.84 -10.85 -5.61
N VAL A 44 13.60 -10.44 -5.88
CA VAL A 44 13.20 -9.92 -7.20
C VAL A 44 13.76 -8.52 -7.40
N GLU A 45 13.61 -7.65 -6.40
CA GLU A 45 14.11 -6.26 -6.44
C GLU A 45 15.63 -6.20 -6.68
N GLN A 46 16.40 -7.04 -5.99
CA GLN A 46 17.85 -7.11 -6.16
C GLN A 46 18.26 -7.52 -7.57
N LYS A 47 17.53 -8.47 -8.18
CA LYS A 47 17.78 -8.89 -9.57
C LYS A 47 17.43 -7.77 -10.55
N LEU A 48 16.28 -7.11 -10.37
CA LEU A 48 15.87 -5.96 -11.18
C LEU A 48 16.90 -4.84 -11.12
N ALA A 49 17.36 -4.47 -9.91
CA ALA A 49 18.37 -3.43 -9.70
C ALA A 49 19.74 -3.79 -10.31
N ALA A 50 20.08 -5.08 -10.37
CA ALA A 50 21.28 -5.58 -11.05
C ALA A 50 21.12 -5.69 -12.58
N GLY A 51 19.94 -5.38 -13.14
CA GLY A 51 19.64 -5.58 -14.56
C GLY A 51 19.51 -7.06 -14.96
N VAL A 52 19.37 -7.96 -13.98
CA VAL A 52 19.26 -9.40 -14.19
C VAL A 52 17.79 -9.82 -14.15
N ALA A 53 17.39 -10.75 -15.01
CA ALA A 53 16.03 -11.27 -15.01
C ALA A 53 15.71 -11.97 -13.66
N PRO A 54 14.61 -11.60 -12.98
CA PRO A 54 14.12 -12.33 -11.81
C PRO A 54 13.79 -13.80 -12.11
N ASP A 55 13.81 -14.64 -11.07
CA ASP A 55 13.38 -16.05 -11.23
C ASP A 55 11.87 -16.10 -11.50
N PRO A 56 11.40 -16.74 -12.59
CA PRO A 56 9.97 -16.94 -12.83
C PRO A 56 9.21 -17.59 -11.67
N ALA A 57 9.87 -18.48 -10.90
CA ALA A 57 9.26 -19.10 -9.73
C ALA A 57 9.01 -18.10 -8.59
N ASP A 58 9.91 -17.12 -8.41
CA ASP A 58 9.71 -16.03 -7.45
C ASP A 58 8.58 -15.10 -7.90
N LEU A 59 8.55 -14.74 -9.20
CA LEU A 59 7.48 -13.92 -9.77
C LEU A 59 6.11 -14.57 -9.57
N GLU A 60 6.01 -15.86 -9.86
CA GLU A 60 4.80 -16.65 -9.67
C GLU A 60 4.39 -16.73 -8.18
N ARG A 61 5.33 -17.04 -7.29
CA ARG A 61 5.09 -17.12 -5.84
C ARG A 61 4.55 -15.81 -5.29
N PHE A 62 5.22 -14.70 -5.60
CA PHE A 62 4.88 -13.40 -5.04
C PHE A 62 3.65 -12.76 -5.67
N ALA A 63 3.36 -13.03 -6.96
CA ALA A 63 2.12 -12.58 -7.59
C ALA A 63 0.89 -13.34 -7.07
N ARG A 64 1.05 -14.62 -6.72
CA ARG A 64 -0.03 -15.43 -6.16
C ARG A 64 -0.46 -14.98 -4.77
N ASP A 65 0.50 -14.63 -3.91
CA ASP A 65 0.24 -14.23 -2.53
C ASP A 65 -0.34 -12.81 -2.43
N ARG A 66 -1.50 -12.67 -1.79
CA ARG A 66 -2.23 -11.40 -1.63
C ARG A 66 -1.40 -10.33 -0.90
N GLU A 67 -0.47 -10.74 -0.03
CA GLU A 67 0.36 -9.82 0.75
C GLU A 67 1.51 -9.23 -0.07
N THR A 68 2.06 -9.99 -1.01
CA THR A 68 3.23 -9.56 -1.80
C THR A 68 2.87 -9.10 -3.21
N ARG A 69 1.67 -9.42 -3.71
CA ARG A 69 1.23 -9.13 -5.08
C ARG A 69 1.37 -7.66 -5.45
N LYS A 70 0.87 -6.75 -4.61
CA LYS A 70 0.97 -5.31 -4.86
C LYS A 70 2.42 -4.84 -4.84
N VAL A 71 3.24 -5.38 -3.94
CA VAL A 71 4.64 -4.95 -3.82
C VAL A 71 5.48 -5.44 -4.99
N LEU A 72 5.24 -6.67 -5.46
CA LEU A 72 5.84 -7.16 -6.70
C LEU A 72 5.42 -6.30 -7.90
N TYR A 73 4.13 -5.97 -8.00
CA TYR A 73 3.64 -5.12 -9.08
C TYR A 73 4.38 -3.78 -9.10
N ASN A 74 4.45 -3.10 -7.95
CA ASN A 74 5.13 -1.80 -7.82
C ASN A 74 6.63 -1.91 -8.12
N ALA A 75 7.29 -2.99 -7.68
CA ALA A 75 8.70 -3.22 -7.99
C ALA A 75 8.93 -3.35 -9.50
N LEU A 76 8.13 -4.17 -10.18
CA LEU A 76 8.22 -4.33 -11.63
C LEU A 76 7.86 -3.05 -12.39
N GLU A 77 6.86 -2.28 -11.91
CA GLU A 77 6.51 -0.96 -12.46
C GLU A 77 7.66 0.04 -12.32
N HIS A 78 8.29 0.11 -11.15
CA HIS A 78 9.40 1.01 -10.88
C HIS A 78 10.60 0.79 -11.81
N HIS A 79 10.79 -0.43 -12.30
CA HIS A 79 11.88 -0.82 -13.21
C HIS A 79 11.45 -0.95 -14.68
N ASP A 80 10.23 -0.52 -15.04
CA ASP A 80 9.66 -0.67 -16.39
C ASP A 80 9.61 -2.13 -16.89
N LYS A 81 9.41 -3.08 -15.97
CA LYS A 81 9.36 -4.53 -16.22
C LYS A 81 8.00 -5.16 -15.94
N LEU A 82 6.90 -4.39 -15.99
CA LEU A 82 5.54 -4.92 -15.77
C LEU A 82 5.18 -6.10 -16.67
N GLY A 83 5.78 -6.22 -17.86
CA GLY A 83 5.61 -7.38 -18.73
C GLY A 83 6.05 -8.72 -18.13
N LEU A 84 6.81 -8.73 -17.03
CA LEU A 84 7.18 -9.93 -16.28
C LEU A 84 6.11 -10.34 -15.26
N PHE A 85 5.13 -9.49 -14.96
CA PHE A 85 4.11 -9.79 -13.98
C PHE A 85 3.17 -10.91 -14.51
N PRO A 86 2.92 -11.99 -13.76
CA PRO A 86 2.05 -13.06 -14.23
C PRO A 86 0.60 -12.58 -14.45
N ALA A 87 0.17 -12.55 -15.71
CA ALA A 87 -1.11 -11.94 -16.12
C ALA A 87 -2.35 -12.52 -15.42
N LYS A 88 -2.32 -13.80 -15.03
CA LYS A 88 -3.43 -14.46 -14.30
C LYS A 88 -3.72 -13.87 -12.92
N TYR A 89 -2.76 -13.13 -12.34
CA TYR A 89 -2.92 -12.43 -11.07
C TYR A 89 -3.17 -10.92 -11.25
N LEU A 90 -3.23 -10.44 -12.49
CA LEU A 90 -3.46 -9.04 -12.82
C LEU A 90 -4.94 -8.78 -13.15
N THR A 91 -5.83 -9.31 -12.30
CA THR A 91 -7.27 -9.01 -12.38
C THR A 91 -7.60 -7.84 -11.46
N ALA A 92 -8.68 -7.11 -11.78
CA ALA A 92 -9.11 -5.97 -10.96
C ALA A 92 -9.43 -6.40 -9.52
N GLU A 93 -10.05 -7.56 -9.35
CA GLU A 93 -10.35 -8.18 -8.06
C GLU A 93 -9.08 -8.50 -7.26
N ALA A 94 -8.09 -9.14 -7.90
CA ALA A 94 -6.85 -9.55 -7.24
C ALA A 94 -5.98 -8.34 -6.87
N MET A 95 -5.97 -7.30 -7.70
CA MET A 95 -5.25 -6.06 -7.40
C MET A 95 -5.96 -5.24 -6.31
N ALA A 96 -7.30 -5.18 -6.32
CA ALA A 96 -8.05 -4.55 -5.24
C ALA A 96 -7.87 -5.26 -3.90
N GLU A 97 -7.81 -6.60 -3.89
CA GLU A 97 -7.48 -7.37 -2.69
C GLU A 97 -6.08 -6.98 -2.18
N ALA A 98 -5.06 -6.99 -3.05
CA ALA A 98 -3.69 -6.69 -2.66
C ALA A 98 -3.50 -5.23 -2.18
N ASP A 99 -4.22 -4.29 -2.80
CA ASP A 99 -4.25 -2.89 -2.36
C ASP A 99 -4.87 -2.75 -0.97
N LEU A 100 -5.98 -3.44 -0.70
CA LEU A 100 -6.60 -3.44 0.62
C LEU A 100 -5.69 -4.10 1.67
N VAL A 101 -5.00 -5.19 1.34
CA VAL A 101 -4.01 -5.81 2.26
C VAL A 101 -2.89 -4.82 2.59
N ALA A 102 -2.33 -4.15 1.60
CA ALA A 102 -1.28 -3.14 1.81
C ALA A 102 -1.78 -1.97 2.68
N TRP A 103 -3.02 -1.51 2.46
CA TRP A 103 -3.67 -0.51 3.30
C TRP A 103 -3.83 -0.98 4.75
N LEU A 104 -4.39 -2.17 4.97
CA LEU A 104 -4.62 -2.73 6.31
C LEU A 104 -3.31 -2.91 7.10
N CYS A 105 -2.20 -3.17 6.43
CA CYS A 105 -0.89 -3.26 7.07
C CYS A 105 -0.42 -1.93 7.68
N HIS A 106 -0.99 -0.78 7.29
CA HIS A 106 -0.64 0.53 7.83
C HIS A 106 -0.82 0.57 9.36
N PRO A 107 0.09 1.19 10.15
CA PRO A 107 0.02 1.17 11.62
C PRO A 107 -1.19 1.88 12.25
N HIS A 108 -1.88 2.73 11.50
CA HIS A 108 -3.14 3.36 11.93
C HIS A 108 -4.40 2.58 11.49
N GLU A 109 -4.23 1.47 10.76
CA GLU A 109 -5.29 0.56 10.34
C GLU A 109 -5.20 -0.70 11.20
N LEU A 110 -4.97 -1.88 10.61
CA LEU A 110 -4.76 -3.13 11.34
C LEU A 110 -3.29 -3.33 11.77
N GLY A 111 -2.34 -2.72 11.07
CA GLY A 111 -0.90 -2.85 11.34
C GLY A 111 -0.27 -4.18 10.89
N ALA A 112 -1.08 -5.07 10.31
CA ALA A 112 -0.73 -6.42 9.83
C ALA A 112 -1.68 -6.83 8.69
N PRO A 113 -1.31 -7.84 7.87
CA PRO A 113 -2.23 -8.43 6.92
C PRO A 113 -3.35 -9.21 7.65
N PRO A 114 -4.58 -9.24 7.11
CA PRO A 114 -5.65 -10.05 7.67
C PRO A 114 -5.42 -11.55 7.42
N ASP A 115 -5.90 -12.41 8.33
CA ASP A 115 -5.79 -13.89 8.21
C ASP A 115 -6.67 -14.43 7.07
N GLU A 116 -7.86 -13.86 6.92
CA GLU A 116 -8.86 -14.27 5.94
C GLU A 116 -9.40 -13.04 5.23
N MET A 117 -9.65 -13.18 3.92
CA MET A 117 -10.39 -12.19 3.13
C MET A 117 -11.32 -12.90 2.15
N GLU A 118 -12.50 -12.31 1.98
CA GLU A 118 -13.56 -12.79 1.09
C GLU A 118 -14.15 -11.60 0.32
N LEU A 119 -14.24 -11.73 -1.00
CA LEU A 119 -14.95 -10.77 -1.85
C LEU A 119 -16.46 -10.96 -1.67
N MET A 120 -17.10 -9.99 -1.04
CA MET A 120 -18.53 -10.03 -0.71
C MET A 120 -19.39 -9.46 -1.83
N ALA A 121 -18.90 -8.43 -2.52
CA ALA A 121 -19.65 -7.77 -3.58
C ALA A 121 -18.74 -6.99 -4.52
N THR A 122 -19.21 -6.83 -5.76
CA THR A 122 -18.68 -5.88 -6.74
C THR A 122 -19.78 -4.89 -7.08
N ILE A 123 -19.57 -3.60 -6.80
CA ILE A 123 -20.58 -2.56 -6.93
C ILE A 123 -20.13 -1.58 -8.02
N PRO A 124 -20.93 -1.28 -9.05
CA PRO A 124 -20.58 -0.26 -10.04
C PRO A 124 -20.47 1.11 -9.37
N SER A 125 -19.59 1.97 -9.88
CA SER A 125 -19.50 3.34 -9.34
C SER A 125 -20.78 4.13 -9.57
N PRO A 126 -21.26 4.91 -8.59
CA PRO A 126 -22.38 5.80 -8.83
C PRO A 126 -21.96 6.95 -9.76
N GLY A 127 -22.83 7.30 -10.70
CA GLY A 127 -22.64 8.43 -11.62
C GLY A 127 -21.95 8.09 -12.94
N GLU A 128 -22.25 8.89 -13.98
CA GLU A 128 -21.74 8.68 -15.34
C GLU A 128 -20.23 8.97 -15.46
N GLU A 129 -19.69 9.88 -14.64
CA GLU A 129 -18.27 10.27 -14.66
C GLU A 129 -17.32 9.09 -14.38
N PHE A 130 -17.78 8.10 -13.63
CA PHE A 130 -17.01 6.91 -13.26
C PHE A 130 -17.68 5.62 -13.71
N ALA A 131 -18.51 5.64 -14.76
CA ALA A 131 -19.31 4.49 -15.20
C ALA A 131 -18.52 3.18 -15.44
N ASN A 132 -17.22 3.27 -15.76
CA ASN A 132 -16.35 2.12 -15.97
C ASN A 132 -15.63 1.62 -14.70
N HIS A 133 -15.80 2.32 -13.57
CA HIS A 133 -15.20 1.95 -12.29
C HIS A 133 -16.14 1.06 -11.49
N ARG A 134 -15.55 0.21 -10.66
CA ARG A 134 -16.27 -0.67 -9.74
C ARG A 134 -15.56 -0.69 -8.40
N TYR A 135 -16.34 -0.77 -7.34
CA TYR A 135 -15.88 -0.98 -5.98
C TYR A 135 -15.90 -2.47 -5.67
N PHE A 136 -14.85 -2.96 -5.01
CA PHE A 136 -14.78 -4.32 -4.50
C PHE A 136 -14.92 -4.27 -2.98
N VAL A 137 -15.94 -4.95 -2.45
CA VAL A 137 -16.22 -4.99 -1.03
C VAL A 137 -15.69 -6.29 -0.46
N PHE A 138 -14.70 -6.20 0.43
CA PHE A 138 -14.12 -7.35 1.09
C PHE A 138 -14.55 -7.43 2.55
N ARG A 139 -14.86 -8.63 3.00
CA ARG A 139 -14.92 -8.97 4.43
C ARG A 139 -13.59 -9.61 4.81
N TYR A 140 -13.02 -9.21 5.93
CA TYR A 140 -11.79 -9.81 6.45
C TYR A 140 -11.92 -10.17 7.93
N ARG A 141 -11.03 -11.04 8.41
CA ARG A 141 -10.94 -11.45 9.82
C ARG A 141 -9.51 -11.43 10.32
N THR A 142 -9.40 -11.28 11.64
CA THR A 142 -8.15 -11.30 12.40
C THR A 142 -8.35 -12.21 13.60
N LYS A 143 -7.38 -13.07 13.88
CA LYS A 143 -7.40 -13.95 15.06
C LYS A 143 -7.07 -13.23 16.36
#